data_AF-A0A0S9MVM0-F1
#
_entry.id   AF-A0A0S9MVM0-F1
#
_cell.length_a   1.000
_cell.length_b   1.000
_cell.length_c   1.000
_cell.angle_alpha   90.00
_cell.angle_beta   90.00
_cell.angle_gamma   90.00
#
_symmetry.space_group_name_H-M   'P 1'
#
loop_
_entity.id
_entity.type
_entity.pdbx_description
1 polymer ?
#
loop_
_entity_poly.entity_id
_entity_poly.type
_entity_poly.pdbx_seq_one_letter_code
_entity_poly.pdbx_strand_id
1 'polypeptide(L)'
;MSDTVAHNVLGSELVPCSYAPLTGYFRDGCCNTDDGDLGSHVICARVTAAFLAFSKLRGNDLSTPRPEHRFAGLKPGDRWCLCAARWKEAHEAGCAPHVVLESTHISALEFVLLEDLQRHAWPQRNATN
;
A
#
# COMPACT_ATOMS: atom_id res chain seq x y z
N MET A 1 1.59 0.71 26.38
CA MET A 1 1.02 0.45 25.05
C MET A 1 0.29 1.72 24.67
N SER A 2 0.81 2.49 23.73
CA SER A 2 0.11 3.69 23.28
C SER A 2 -1.03 3.21 22.38
N ASP A 3 -2.26 3.19 22.90
CA ASP A 3 -3.48 2.96 22.12
C ASP A 3 -3.76 4.18 21.22
N THR A 4 -2.78 4.57 20.40
CA THR A 4 -2.95 5.64 19.44
C THR A 4 -3.52 5.01 18.18
N VAL A 5 -4.81 5.27 17.95
CA VAL A 5 -5.48 4.91 16.71
C VAL A 5 -4.72 5.54 15.54
N ALA A 6 -4.27 4.71 14.60
CA ALA A 6 -3.63 5.18 13.38
C ALA A 6 -4.68 5.87 12.49
N HIS A 7 -4.28 6.94 11.82
CA HIS A 7 -5.16 7.70 10.93
C HIS A 7 -4.75 7.52 9.48
N ASN A 8 -5.74 7.52 8.59
CA ASN A 8 -5.51 7.51 7.16
C ASN A 8 -5.27 8.93 6.60
N VAL A 9 -4.90 9.03 5.33
CA VAL A 9 -4.62 10.30 4.64
C VAL A 9 -5.83 11.25 4.52
N LEU A 10 -7.04 10.79 4.85
CA LEU A 10 -8.26 11.59 4.90
C LEU A 10 -8.55 12.12 6.32
N GLY A 11 -7.75 11.74 7.31
CA GLY A 11 -7.89 12.16 8.71
C GLY A 11 -8.87 11.34 9.54
N SER A 12 -9.46 10.26 9.00
CA SER A 12 -10.24 9.30 9.77
C SER A 12 -9.39 8.09 10.21
N GLU A 13 -9.96 7.19 11.01
CA GLU A 13 -9.28 5.96 11.44
C GLU A 13 -8.81 5.11 10.25
N LEU A 14 -7.62 4.55 10.37
CA LEU A 14 -7.04 3.67 9.36
C LEU A 14 -7.80 2.34 9.30
N VAL A 15 -8.34 2.00 8.14
CA VAL A 15 -9.05 0.73 7.95
C VAL A 15 -8.13 -0.35 7.34
N PRO A 16 -8.40 -1.65 7.57
CA PRO A 16 -7.57 -2.73 7.04
C PRO A 16 -7.40 -2.70 5.52
N CYS A 17 -6.15 -2.90 5.07
CA CYS A 17 -5.81 -2.97 3.66
C CYS A 17 -6.11 -4.36 3.07
N SER A 18 -5.62 -5.44 3.70
CA SER A 18 -5.87 -6.80 3.22
C SER A 18 -5.53 -7.89 4.25
N TYR A 19 -6.40 -8.89 4.36
CA TYR A 19 -6.15 -10.12 5.12
C TYR A 19 -5.85 -11.34 4.23
N ALA A 20 -6.09 -11.23 2.92
CA ALA A 20 -5.87 -12.30 1.95
C ALA A 20 -5.51 -11.69 0.58
N PRO A 21 -4.20 -11.55 0.26
CA PRO A 21 -3.05 -11.92 1.08
C PRO A 21 -2.88 -11.01 2.30
N LEU A 22 -2.33 -11.56 3.40
CA LEU A 22 -2.05 -10.81 4.63
C LEU A 22 -0.92 -9.82 4.39
N THR A 23 -1.20 -8.53 4.57
CA THR A 23 -0.26 -7.43 4.31
C THR A 23 0.11 -6.67 5.59
N GLY A 24 0.79 -5.53 5.44
CA GLY A 24 1.26 -4.68 6.54
C GLY A 24 2.66 -5.06 7.00
N TYR A 25 3.43 -4.06 7.45
CA TYR A 25 4.76 -4.28 8.02
C TYR A 25 4.71 -5.28 9.19
N PHE A 26 3.75 -5.08 10.11
CA PHE A 26 3.50 -5.99 11.24
C PHE A 26 2.77 -7.28 10.88
N ARG A 27 2.36 -7.46 9.61
CA ARG A 27 1.48 -8.56 9.17
C ARG A 27 0.16 -8.63 9.93
N ASP A 28 -0.45 -7.47 10.20
CA ASP A 28 -1.75 -7.31 10.86
C ASP A 28 -2.89 -6.99 9.86
N GLY A 29 -2.56 -6.88 8.56
CA GLY A 29 -3.49 -6.53 7.49
C GLY A 29 -3.72 -5.04 7.29
N CYS A 30 -3.10 -4.19 8.12
CA CYS A 30 -3.20 -2.73 8.05
C CYS A 30 -1.85 -2.13 7.60
N CYS A 31 -1.89 -0.94 7.00
CA CYS A 31 -0.66 -0.21 6.65
C CYS A 31 -0.12 0.60 7.83
N ASN A 32 -0.14 -0.02 9.01
CA ASN A 32 0.46 0.50 10.23
C ASN A 32 1.98 0.51 10.09
N THR A 33 2.61 1.46 10.79
CA THR A 33 4.06 1.68 10.76
C THR A 33 4.54 2.10 12.15
N ASP A 34 5.84 1.98 12.39
CA ASP A 34 6.56 2.60 13.49
C ASP A 34 7.93 3.10 12.99
N ASP A 35 8.76 3.63 13.90
CA ASP A 35 10.12 4.10 13.58
C ASP A 35 11.05 2.97 13.08
N GLY A 36 10.68 1.70 13.27
CA GLY A 36 11.42 0.54 12.82
C GLY A 36 11.14 0.17 11.35
N ASP A 37 10.02 0.60 10.79
CA ASP A 37 9.70 0.37 9.37
C ASP A 37 10.45 1.37 8.47
N LEU A 38 11.73 1.08 8.24
CA LEU A 38 12.61 1.88 7.36
C LEU A 38 12.11 1.94 5.91
N GLY A 39 11.21 1.05 5.50
CA GLY A 39 10.59 1.07 4.18
C GLY A 39 9.32 1.93 4.10
N SER A 40 8.74 2.28 5.25
CA SER A 40 7.47 3.02 5.36
C SER A 40 6.37 2.40 4.50
N HIS A 41 5.90 1.22 4.88
CA HIS A 41 4.84 0.46 4.20
C HIS A 41 3.46 1.04 4.49
N VAL A 42 3.27 2.31 4.13
CA VAL A 42 2.11 3.13 4.54
C VAL A 42 1.07 3.34 3.44
N ILE A 43 1.33 2.93 2.20
CA ILE A 43 0.39 3.10 1.07
C ILE A 43 -0.32 1.78 0.75
N CYS A 44 -1.62 1.68 1.02
CA CYS A 44 -2.41 0.53 0.57
C CYS A 44 -2.73 0.68 -0.92
N ALA A 45 -2.13 -0.18 -1.74
CA ALA A 45 -2.36 -0.15 -3.18
C ALA A 45 -2.98 -1.45 -3.69
N ARG A 46 -3.87 -1.32 -4.67
CA ARG A 46 -4.38 -2.43 -5.47
C ARG A 46 -3.46 -2.62 -6.67
N VAL A 47 -2.54 -3.58 -6.57
CA VAL A 47 -1.44 -3.73 -7.52
C VAL A 47 -1.92 -4.10 -8.93
N THR A 48 -1.20 -3.65 -9.95
CA THR A 48 -1.50 -3.90 -11.36
C THR A 48 -0.36 -4.70 -12.01
N ALA A 49 -0.63 -5.32 -13.17
CA ALA A 49 0.42 -6.02 -13.91
C ALA A 49 1.58 -5.08 -14.30
N ALA A 50 1.25 -3.85 -14.73
CA ALA A 50 2.23 -2.83 -15.08
C ALA A 50 3.11 -2.44 -13.88
N PHE A 51 2.51 -2.20 -12.71
CA PHE A 51 3.25 -1.91 -11.48
C PHE A 51 4.16 -3.07 -11.08
N LEU A 52 3.67 -4.33 -11.09
CA LEU A 52 4.47 -5.48 -10.68
C LEU A 52 5.68 -5.69 -11.60
N ALA A 53 5.50 -5.52 -12.91
CA ALA A 53 6.60 -5.60 -13.88
C ALA A 53 7.63 -4.48 -13.64
N PHE A 54 7.17 -3.24 -13.46
CA PHE A 54 8.03 -2.10 -13.17
C PHE A 54 8.79 -2.29 -11.84
N SER A 55 8.08 -2.62 -10.78
CA SER A 55 8.66 -2.84 -9.45
C SER A 55 9.76 -3.89 -9.48
N LYS A 56 9.52 -5.00 -10.18
CA LYS A 56 10.53 -6.05 -10.38
C LYS A 56 11.76 -5.53 -11.13
N LEU A 57 11.57 -4.76 -12.20
CA LEU A 57 12.67 -4.12 -12.95
C LEU A 57 13.50 -3.16 -12.08
N ARG A 58 12.87 -2.52 -11.09
CA ARG A 58 13.53 -1.62 -10.11
C ARG A 58 14.07 -2.33 -8.87
N GLY A 59 14.18 -3.67 -8.93
CA GLY A 59 14.76 -4.50 -7.87
C GLY A 59 13.82 -4.80 -6.70
N ASN A 60 12.53 -4.48 -6.81
CA ASN A 60 11.50 -4.80 -5.81
C ASN A 60 10.53 -5.85 -6.38
N ASP A 61 10.97 -7.10 -6.42
CA ASP A 61 10.15 -8.21 -6.96
C ASP A 61 9.07 -8.63 -5.96
N LEU A 62 7.86 -8.13 -6.18
CA LEU A 62 6.66 -8.49 -5.43
C LEU A 62 5.84 -9.61 -6.10
N SER A 63 6.32 -10.19 -7.19
CA SER A 63 5.57 -11.18 -7.98
C SER A 63 6.06 -12.61 -7.77
N THR A 64 7.36 -12.79 -7.52
CA THR A 64 7.94 -14.12 -7.29
C THR A 64 7.62 -14.59 -5.86
N PRO A 65 7.03 -15.78 -5.68
CA PRO A 65 6.83 -16.37 -4.36
C PRO A 65 8.16 -16.55 -3.62
N ARG A 66 8.18 -16.23 -2.32
CA ARG A 66 9.28 -16.48 -1.39
C ARG A 66 8.75 -17.22 -0.16
N PRO A 67 8.60 -18.57 -0.23
CA PRO A 67 8.09 -19.39 0.86
C PRO A 67 8.87 -19.20 2.17
N GLU A 68 10.18 -18.97 2.08
CA GLU A 68 11.08 -18.68 3.21
C GLU A 68 10.66 -17.42 3.99
N HIS A 69 9.93 -16.50 3.35
CA HIS A 69 9.40 -15.28 3.95
C HIS A 69 7.87 -15.32 4.11
N ARG A 70 7.25 -16.49 3.91
CA ARG A 70 5.78 -16.67 3.90
C ARG A 70 5.09 -15.70 2.95
N PHE A 71 5.72 -15.42 1.81
CA PHE A 71 5.22 -14.51 0.80
C PHE A 71 4.86 -15.30 -0.47
N ALA A 72 3.58 -15.32 -0.83
CA ALA A 72 3.08 -16.11 -1.97
C ALA A 72 3.35 -15.45 -3.34
N GLY A 73 3.86 -14.22 -3.36
CA GLY A 73 3.88 -13.37 -4.56
C GLY A 73 2.50 -12.75 -4.81
N LEU A 74 2.50 -11.49 -5.24
CA LEU A 74 1.28 -10.74 -5.54
C LEU A 74 0.84 -10.95 -6.99
N LYS A 75 -0.46 -10.85 -7.20
CA LYS A 75 -1.11 -10.87 -8.50
C LYS A 75 -1.85 -9.54 -8.73
N PRO A 76 -2.07 -9.15 -10.00
CA PRO A 76 -2.90 -7.99 -10.30
C PRO A 76 -4.27 -8.08 -9.61
N GLY A 77 -4.64 -7.02 -8.89
CA GLY A 77 -5.87 -6.95 -8.11
C GLY A 77 -5.69 -7.20 -6.61
N ASP A 78 -4.57 -7.78 -6.18
CA ASP A 78 -4.24 -7.91 -4.75
C ASP A 78 -4.06 -6.53 -4.11
N ARG A 79 -4.44 -6.41 -2.83
CA ARG A 79 -4.16 -5.22 -2.02
C ARG A 79 -2.92 -5.48 -1.17
N TRP A 80 -2.01 -4.50 -1.15
CA TRP A 80 -0.76 -4.60 -0.41
C TRP A 80 -0.29 -3.24 0.09
N CYS A 81 0.26 -3.22 1.31
CA CYS A 81 0.94 -2.05 1.86
C CYS A 81 2.32 -1.92 1.22
N LEU A 82 2.47 -0.93 0.34
CA LEU A 82 3.70 -0.60 -0.35
C LEU A 82 4.51 0.44 0.44
N CYS A 83 5.83 0.34 0.34
CA CYS A 83 6.75 1.41 0.69
C CYS A 83 6.35 2.70 -0.04
N ALA A 84 6.22 3.81 0.68
CA ALA A 84 5.83 5.09 0.09
C ALA A 84 6.75 5.53 -1.06
N ALA A 85 8.06 5.37 -0.87
CA ALA A 85 9.06 5.66 -1.90
C ALA A 85 8.91 4.80 -3.16
N ARG A 86 8.47 3.53 -3.04
CA ARG A 86 8.27 2.64 -4.18
C ARG A 86 7.00 2.97 -4.96
N TRP A 87 5.95 3.38 -4.27
CA TRP A 87 4.76 3.89 -4.95
C TRP A 87 5.07 5.20 -5.68
N LYS A 88 5.82 6.13 -5.05
CA LYS A 88 6.27 7.38 -5.68
C LYS A 88 7.11 7.14 -6.94
N GLU A 89 8.08 6.24 -6.85
CA GLU A 89 8.91 5.84 -7.99
C GLU A 89 8.06 5.32 -9.16
N ALA A 90 7.02 4.53 -8.87
CA ALA A 90 6.08 4.06 -9.89
C ALA A 90 5.18 5.18 -10.44
N HIS A 91 4.78 6.14 -9.59
CA HIS A 91 3.99 7.30 -9.99
C HIS A 91 4.75 8.19 -10.99
N GLU A 92 6.00 8.53 -10.66
CA GLU A 92 6.88 9.32 -11.54
C GLU A 92 7.15 8.61 -12.88
N ALA A 93 7.15 7.27 -12.88
CA ALA A 93 7.28 6.45 -14.09
C ALA A 93 5.95 6.19 -14.83
N GLY A 94 4.82 6.75 -14.38
CA GLY A 94 3.51 6.58 -15.03
C GLY A 94 2.90 5.18 -14.88
N CYS A 95 3.32 4.42 -13.87
CA CYS A 95 2.87 3.04 -13.63
C CYS A 95 2.36 2.80 -12.19
N ALA A 96 2.07 3.86 -11.45
CA ALA A 96 1.53 3.75 -10.10
C ALA A 96 0.23 2.93 -10.07
N PRO A 97 0.10 1.97 -9.14
CA PRO A 97 -1.14 1.26 -8.91
C PRO A 97 -2.16 2.16 -8.19
N HIS A 98 -3.44 1.80 -8.30
CA HIS A 98 -4.51 2.52 -7.60
C HIS A 98 -4.37 2.39 -6.08
N VAL A 99 -4.77 3.43 -5.34
CA VAL A 99 -4.62 3.56 -3.89
C VAL A 99 -5.97 3.45 -3.18
N VAL A 100 -6.04 2.72 -2.07
CA VAL A 100 -7.20 2.72 -1.17
C VAL A 100 -6.93 3.75 -0.08
N LEU A 101 -7.55 4.93 -0.20
CA LEU A 101 -7.24 6.10 0.64
C LEU A 101 -7.49 5.84 2.13
N GLU A 102 -8.64 5.24 2.47
CA GLU A 102 -8.99 4.92 3.87
C GLU A 102 -8.03 3.91 4.53
N SER A 103 -7.33 3.12 3.72
CA SER A 103 -6.35 2.12 4.17
C SER A 103 -4.90 2.61 4.03
N THR A 104 -4.70 3.87 3.64
CA THR A 104 -3.37 4.47 3.45
C THR A 104 -3.06 5.39 4.61
N HIS A 105 -2.01 5.08 5.36
CA HIS A 105 -1.65 5.75 6.61
C HIS A 105 -1.19 7.18 6.35
N ILE A 106 -1.49 8.10 7.27
CA ILE A 106 -1.26 9.55 7.12
C ILE A 106 0.20 9.90 6.83
N SER A 107 1.17 9.16 7.40
CA SER A 107 2.60 9.33 7.12
C SER A 107 2.99 9.15 5.65
N ALA A 108 2.13 8.59 4.79
CA ALA A 108 2.35 8.60 3.34
C ALA A 108 2.55 10.03 2.81
N LEU A 109 1.89 11.02 3.42
CA LEU A 109 1.96 12.44 3.04
C LEU A 109 3.32 13.09 3.30
N GLU A 110 4.21 12.41 4.04
CA GLU A 110 5.61 12.84 4.19
C GLU A 110 6.42 12.58 2.91
N PHE A 111 5.93 11.72 2.01
CA PHE A 111 6.64 11.27 0.81
C PHE A 111 5.98 11.72 -0.50
N VAL A 112 4.64 11.78 -0.51
CA VAL A 112 3.81 12.05 -1.69
C VAL A 112 2.69 13.05 -1.39
N LEU A 113 2.15 13.69 -2.42
CA LEU A 113 1.05 14.63 -2.25
C LEU A 113 -0.29 13.89 -2.11
N LEU A 114 -1.20 14.42 -1.29
CA LEU A 114 -2.57 13.91 -1.18
C LEU A 114 -3.27 13.90 -2.55
N GLU A 115 -3.04 14.92 -3.36
CA GLU A 115 -3.63 15.05 -4.71
C GLU A 115 -3.19 13.92 -5.65
N ASP A 116 -1.93 13.44 -5.54
CA ASP A 116 -1.43 12.30 -6.33
C ASP A 116 -2.15 11.02 -5.93
N LEU A 117 -2.31 10.80 -4.63
CA LEU A 117 -3.05 9.66 -4.09
C LEU A 117 -4.53 9.70 -4.53
N GLN A 118 -5.16 10.87 -4.48
CA GLN A 118 -6.56 11.06 -4.90
C GLN A 118 -6.76 10.82 -6.39
N ARG A 119 -5.82 11.27 -7.25
CA ARG A 119 -5.86 10.98 -8.69
C ARG A 119 -5.74 9.49 -9.01
N HIS A 120 -5.14 8.72 -8.12
CA HIS A 120 -5.00 7.27 -8.25
C HIS A 120 -5.97 6.51 -7.34
N ALA A 121 -6.96 7.18 -6.75
CA ALA A 121 -7.88 6.53 -5.82
C ALA A 121 -8.58 5.35 -6.50
N TRP A 122 -8.53 4.19 -5.87
CA TRP A 122 -9.34 3.05 -6.26
C TRP A 122 -10.81 3.42 -5.99
N PRO A 123 -11.68 3.43 -7.00
CA PRO A 123 -13.07 3.79 -6.78
C PRO A 123 -13.69 2.78 -5.81
N GLN A 124 -14.10 3.28 -4.65
CA GLN A 124 -15.03 2.52 -3.83
C GLN A 124 -16.29 2.33 -4.66
N ARG A 125 -16.61 1.09 -4.98
CA ARG A 125 -18.00 0.79 -5.30
C ARG A 125 -18.74 1.04 -4.02
N ASN A 126 -19.49 2.13 -3.96
CA ASN A 126 -20.55 2.29 -2.97
C ASN A 126 -21.37 0.99 -3.03
N ALA A 127 -21.32 0.20 -1.97
CA ALA A 127 -22.31 -0.83 -1.76
C ALA A 127 -23.62 -0.11 -1.45
N THR A 128 -24.27 0.41 -2.50
CA THR A 128 -25.60 0.99 -2.41
C THR A 128 -26.59 -0.16 -2.54
N ASN A 129 -27.21 -0.50 -1.41
CA ASN A 129 -28.35 -1.41 -1.16
C ASN A 129 -28.18 -2.91 -1.45
#